data_AF-A0A920NU64-F1
#
_entry.id   AF-A0A920NU64-F1
#
_cell.length_a   1.000
_cell.length_b   1.000
_cell.length_c   1.000
_cell.angle_alpha   90.00
_cell.angle_beta   90.00
_cell.angle_gamma   90.00
#
_symmetry.space_group_name_H-M   'P 1'
#
loop_
_entity.id
_entity.type
_entity.pdbx_description
1 polymer ?
#
loop_
_entity_poly.entity_id
_entity_poly.type
_entity_poly.pdbx_seq_one_letter_code
_entity_poly.pdbx_strand_id
1 'polypeptide(L)'
;MAIPRMFIGIGESILTPTSMSLLSDSFPEKRMGFAAGFYYMGVPIGVGISLLIAGYLGESLGWRNCFYLLGGIGLLLGLCTLLFRERPRKSLHNVEEKPSLSYISTIKIVYTLIEALKTSSALRFTILAGVLYHVVLGQQFLNNYGSQERGLSVQKLPITGWIGVVAGMAGKIFGGVVSDWWQEKLIKEANVSFLVSFNYFSIFIYYRLQNQIQSYSGLV
;
A
#
# COMPACT_ATOMS: atom_id res chain seq x y z
N MET A 1 -15.01 18.08 -7.79
CA MET A 1 -14.58 16.75 -7.29
C MET A 1 -13.69 16.80 -6.04
N ALA A 2 -13.25 17.96 -5.54
CA ALA A 2 -12.33 18.04 -4.40
C ALA A 2 -12.94 17.52 -3.07
N ILE A 3 -14.18 17.92 -2.74
CA ILE A 3 -14.80 17.58 -1.45
C ILE A 3 -14.96 16.06 -1.25
N PRO A 4 -15.59 15.28 -2.16
CA PRO A 4 -15.69 13.83 -1.99
C PRO A 4 -14.31 13.14 -1.89
N ARG A 5 -13.30 13.66 -2.59
CA ARG A 5 -11.92 13.14 -2.53
C ARG A 5 -11.26 13.40 -1.17
N MET A 6 -11.56 14.52 -0.52
CA MET A 6 -11.10 14.78 0.85
C MET A 6 -11.67 13.74 1.83
N PHE A 7 -12.96 13.44 1.75
CA PHE A 7 -13.58 12.42 2.61
C PHE A 7 -13.00 11.03 2.39
N ILE A 8 -12.76 10.64 1.13
CA ILE A 8 -12.08 9.38 0.80
C ILE A 8 -10.68 9.35 1.44
N GLY A 9 -9.89 10.40 1.28
CA GLY A 9 -8.55 10.48 1.86
C GLY A 9 -8.54 10.37 3.39
N ILE A 10 -9.49 11.03 4.07
CA ILE A 10 -9.64 10.92 5.52
C ILE A 10 -9.98 9.47 5.91
N GLY A 11 -10.94 8.83 5.25
CA GLY A 11 -11.34 7.45 5.55
C GLY A 11 -10.22 6.43 5.31
N GLU A 12 -9.55 6.49 4.15
CA GLU A 12 -8.50 5.56 3.79
C GLU A 12 -7.25 5.69 4.68
N SER A 13 -6.98 6.88 5.24
CA SER A 13 -5.81 7.11 6.09
C SER A 13 -5.80 6.26 7.38
N ILE A 14 -6.97 5.89 7.89
CA ILE A 14 -7.13 5.14 9.14
C ILE A 14 -6.99 3.62 8.91
N LEU A 15 -7.25 3.15 7.69
CA LEU A 15 -7.38 1.74 7.37
C LEU A 15 -6.10 0.94 7.66
N THR A 16 -4.97 1.38 7.09
CA THR A 16 -3.70 0.68 7.20
C THR A 16 -3.15 0.61 8.63
N PRO A 17 -3.02 1.71 9.40
CA PRO A 17 -2.49 1.62 10.76
C PRO A 17 -3.38 0.77 11.69
N THR A 18 -4.70 0.88 11.54
CA THR A 18 -5.66 0.08 12.33
C THR A 18 -5.57 -1.40 11.99
N SER A 19 -5.53 -1.73 10.69
CA SER A 19 -5.41 -3.12 10.22
C SER A 19 -4.09 -3.74 10.67
N MET A 20 -2.97 -3.00 10.58
CA MET A 20 -1.66 -3.49 11.02
C MET A 20 -1.62 -3.75 12.53
N SER A 21 -2.27 -2.92 13.34
CA SER A 21 -2.41 -3.16 14.79
C SER A 21 -3.20 -4.44 15.07
N LEU A 22 -4.35 -4.63 14.40
CA LEU A 22 -5.17 -5.83 14.53
C LEU A 22 -4.43 -7.10 14.09
N LEU A 23 -3.65 -7.00 13.00
CA LEU A 23 -2.80 -8.08 12.49
C LEU A 23 -1.71 -8.45 13.50
N SER A 24 -1.03 -7.46 14.12
CA SER A 24 0.01 -7.72 15.12
C SER A 24 -0.52 -8.38 16.39
N ASP A 25 -1.77 -8.07 16.79
CA ASP A 25 -2.42 -8.76 17.91
C ASP A 25 -2.84 -10.18 17.52
N SER A 26 -3.25 -10.40 16.27
CA SER A 26 -3.82 -11.68 15.81
C SER A 26 -2.78 -12.72 15.41
N PHE A 27 -1.65 -12.30 14.82
CA PHE A 27 -0.64 -13.20 14.27
C PHE A 27 0.64 -13.21 15.11
N PRO A 28 1.40 -14.32 15.14
CA PRO A 28 2.72 -14.34 15.77
C PRO A 28 3.71 -13.50 14.96
N GLU A 29 4.69 -12.90 15.64
CA GLU A 29 5.72 -12.04 15.04
C GLU A 29 6.44 -12.72 13.87
N LYS A 30 6.73 -14.02 13.99
CA LYS A 30 7.35 -14.86 12.95
C LYS A 30 6.57 -14.99 11.64
N ARG A 31 5.28 -14.63 11.62
CA ARG A 31 4.41 -14.72 10.43
C ARG A 31 3.81 -13.35 10.06
N MET A 32 4.37 -12.27 10.60
CA MET A 32 3.82 -10.93 10.44
C MET A 32 4.00 -10.42 9.00
N GLY A 33 5.12 -10.76 8.35
CA GLY A 33 5.38 -10.47 6.95
C GLY A 33 4.37 -11.14 6.01
N PHE A 34 4.06 -12.42 6.22
CA PHE A 34 3.01 -13.11 5.47
C PHE A 34 1.63 -12.48 5.70
N ALA A 35 1.28 -12.19 6.95
CA ALA A 35 -0.01 -11.57 7.29
C ALA A 35 -0.15 -10.18 6.65
N ALA A 36 0.91 -9.36 6.69
CA ALA A 36 0.96 -8.07 6.01
C ALA A 36 0.91 -8.22 4.48
N GLY A 37 1.64 -9.19 3.91
CA GLY A 37 1.62 -9.49 2.48
C GLY A 37 0.22 -9.87 1.98
N PHE A 38 -0.51 -10.67 2.77
CA PHE A 38 -1.90 -11.02 2.49
C PHE A 38 -2.83 -9.80 2.55
N TYR A 39 -2.69 -8.94 3.56
CA TYR A 39 -3.44 -7.69 3.65
C TYR A 39 -3.20 -6.78 2.42
N TYR A 40 -1.94 -6.57 2.04
CA TYR A 40 -1.59 -5.71 0.91
C TYR A 40 -1.95 -6.31 -0.45
N MET A 41 -2.27 -7.60 -0.54
CA MET A 41 -2.83 -8.21 -1.75
C MET A 41 -4.20 -7.63 -2.11
N GLY A 42 -4.93 -7.05 -1.15
CA GLY A 42 -6.20 -6.37 -1.42
C GLY A 42 -6.06 -5.21 -2.41
N VAL A 43 -4.89 -4.53 -2.46
CA VAL A 43 -4.65 -3.39 -3.35
C VAL A 43 -4.73 -3.79 -4.83
N PRO A 44 -3.92 -4.73 -5.36
CA PRO A 44 -4.01 -5.14 -6.76
C PRO A 44 -5.37 -5.75 -7.11
N ILE A 45 -6.01 -6.47 -6.19
CA ILE A 45 -7.36 -7.01 -6.40
C ILE A 45 -8.37 -5.86 -6.60
N GLY A 46 -8.36 -4.86 -5.71
CA GLY A 46 -9.25 -3.70 -5.79
C GLY A 46 -9.02 -2.87 -7.05
N VAL A 47 -7.75 -2.67 -7.44
CA VAL A 47 -7.40 -2.00 -8.71
C VAL A 47 -7.92 -2.80 -9.89
N GLY A 48 -7.71 -4.11 -9.93
CA GLY A 48 -8.19 -4.98 -11.00
C GLY A 48 -9.72 -4.94 -11.15
N ILE A 49 -10.45 -5.13 -10.04
CA ILE A 49 -11.91 -5.11 -10.01
C ILE A 49 -12.45 -3.73 -10.42
N SER A 50 -11.87 -2.64 -9.91
CA SER A 50 -12.32 -1.29 -10.26
C SER A 50 -12.11 -0.96 -11.74
N LEU A 51 -11.00 -1.41 -12.35
CA LEU A 51 -10.75 -1.26 -13.78
C LEU A 51 -11.72 -2.08 -14.64
N LEU A 52 -12.04 -3.31 -14.22
CA LEU A 52 -13.04 -4.13 -14.92
C LEU A 52 -14.43 -3.48 -14.86
N ILE A 53 -14.84 -3.00 -13.69
CA ILE A 53 -16.11 -2.30 -13.52
C ILE A 53 -16.11 -1.02 -14.37
N ALA A 54 -15.07 -0.20 -14.28
CA ALA A 54 -15.00 1.05 -15.04
C ALA A 54 -14.94 0.81 -16.56
N GLY A 55 -14.26 -0.24 -17.02
CA GLY A 55 -14.13 -0.57 -18.44
C GLY A 55 -15.42 -1.12 -19.04
N TYR A 56 -16.07 -2.08 -18.38
CA TYR A 56 -17.30 -2.70 -18.92
C TYR A 56 -18.56 -1.91 -18.61
N LEU A 57 -18.70 -1.41 -17.38
CA LEU A 57 -19.91 -0.68 -16.96
C LEU A 57 -19.80 0.82 -17.26
N GLY A 58 -18.60 1.37 -17.51
CA GLY A 58 -18.41 2.79 -17.78
C GLY A 58 -19.10 3.26 -19.07
N GLU A 59 -19.05 2.46 -20.13
CA GLU A 59 -19.68 2.78 -21.42
C GLU A 59 -21.22 2.72 -21.36
N SER A 60 -21.77 1.78 -20.58
CA SER A 60 -23.20 1.52 -20.51
C SER A 60 -23.91 2.34 -19.41
N LEU A 61 -23.34 2.40 -18.21
CA LEU A 61 -23.93 3.04 -17.04
C LEU A 61 -23.38 4.45 -16.78
N GLY A 62 -22.30 4.84 -17.45
CA GLY A 62 -21.62 6.11 -17.23
C GLY A 62 -20.78 6.11 -15.96
N TRP A 63 -19.69 6.89 -15.98
CA TRP A 63 -18.68 6.92 -14.91
C TRP A 63 -19.24 7.30 -13.52
N ARG A 64 -20.28 8.14 -13.46
CA ARG A 64 -20.91 8.57 -12.18
C ARG A 64 -21.54 7.39 -11.44
N ASN A 65 -22.24 6.52 -12.17
CA ASN A 65 -22.90 5.35 -11.60
C ASN A 65 -21.88 4.30 -11.15
N CYS A 66 -20.74 4.18 -11.84
CA CYS A 66 -19.62 3.35 -11.37
C CYS A 66 -19.12 3.81 -9.98
N PHE A 67 -19.03 5.13 -9.73
CA PHE A 67 -18.66 5.64 -8.40
C PHE A 67 -19.71 5.32 -7.33
N TYR A 68 -21.00 5.47 -7.64
CA TYR A 68 -22.07 5.12 -6.69
C TYR A 68 -22.10 3.63 -6.38
N LEU A 69 -21.92 2.77 -7.40
CA LEU A 69 -21.87 1.33 -7.25
C LEU A 69 -20.68 0.89 -6.40
N LEU A 70 -19.47 1.36 -6.71
CA LEU A 70 -18.26 1.06 -5.93
C LEU A 70 -18.36 1.59 -4.49
N GLY A 71 -18.88 2.82 -4.32
CA GLY A 71 -19.11 3.41 -3.01
C GLY A 71 -20.13 2.63 -2.19
N GLY A 72 -21.22 2.17 -2.81
CA GLY A 72 -22.24 1.33 -2.18
C GLY A 72 -21.70 -0.03 -1.74
N ILE A 73 -20.90 -0.69 -2.58
CA ILE A 73 -20.22 -1.95 -2.22
C ILE A 73 -19.28 -1.72 -1.02
N GLY A 74 -18.49 -0.64 -1.05
CA GLY A 74 -17.59 -0.28 0.05
C GLY A 74 -18.34 -0.02 1.36
N LEU A 75 -19.46 0.71 1.30
CA LEU A 75 -20.32 0.96 2.47
C LEU A 75 -20.89 -0.33 3.05
N LEU A 76 -21.40 -1.23 2.20
CA LEU A 76 -21.95 -2.51 2.62
C LEU A 76 -20.88 -3.36 3.29
N LEU A 77 -19.69 -3.49 2.68
CA LEU A 77 -18.57 -4.24 3.27
C LEU A 77 -18.13 -3.62 4.60
N GLY A 78 -18.08 -2.29 4.69
CA GLY A 78 -17.81 -1.55 5.92
C GLY A 78 -18.83 -1.87 7.02
N LEU A 79 -20.12 -1.87 6.72
CA LEU A 79 -21.16 -2.26 7.68
C LEU A 79 -21.06 -3.73 8.08
N CYS A 80 -20.71 -4.63 7.16
CA CYS A 80 -20.45 -6.03 7.49
C CYS A 80 -19.29 -6.19 8.49
N THR A 81 -18.32 -5.29 8.53
CA THR A 81 -17.25 -5.35 9.55
C THR A 81 -17.78 -5.22 10.98
N LEU A 82 -18.91 -4.55 11.19
CA LEU A 82 -19.54 -4.40 12.50
C LEU A 82 -20.11 -5.71 13.06
N LEU A 83 -20.29 -6.71 12.20
CA LEU A 83 -20.75 -8.05 12.60
C LEU A 83 -19.61 -8.90 13.21
N PHE A 84 -18.35 -8.50 13.00
CA PHE A 84 -17.21 -9.23 13.53
C PHE A 84 -16.92 -8.81 14.98
N ARG A 85 -16.74 -9.81 15.85
CA ARG A 85 -16.37 -9.60 17.25
C ARG A 85 -14.90 -9.18 17.35
N GLU A 86 -14.64 -8.04 17.99
CA GLU A 86 -13.30 -7.61 18.35
C GLU A 86 -12.61 -8.69 19.20
N ARG A 87 -11.44 -9.16 18.77
CA ARG A 87 -10.63 -10.09 19.56
C ARG A 87 -9.93 -9.33 20.69
N PRO A 88 -9.71 -9.95 21.87
CA PRO A 88 -8.96 -9.31 22.94
C PRO A 88 -7.54 -8.98 22.45
N ARG A 89 -7.13 -7.71 22.62
CA ARG A 89 -5.80 -7.22 22.22
C ARG A 89 -4.73 -7.85 23.10
N LYS A 90 -3.66 -8.37 22.50
CA LYS A 90 -2.54 -8.95 23.26
C LYS A 90 -1.77 -7.88 24.02
N SER A 91 -1.67 -6.66 23.47
CA SER A 91 -0.90 -5.57 24.10
C SER A 91 -1.48 -5.04 25.42
N LEU A 92 -2.76 -5.32 25.72
CA LEU A 92 -3.41 -4.87 26.95
C LEU A 92 -3.22 -5.82 28.13
N HIS A 93 -2.66 -7.02 27.94
CA HIS A 93 -2.62 -8.02 29.01
C HIS A 93 -1.48 -7.80 30.04
N ASN A 94 -0.49 -6.96 29.73
CA ASN A 94 0.59 -6.59 30.64
C ASN A 94 0.36 -5.25 31.37
N VAL A 95 -0.81 -4.63 31.21
CA VAL A 95 -1.17 -3.38 31.91
C VAL A 95 -2.46 -3.64 32.67
N GLU A 96 -2.34 -4.01 33.96
CA GLU A 96 -3.47 -4.14 34.90
C GLU A 96 -4.22 -2.82 35.13
N GLU A 97 -3.68 -1.70 34.66
CA GLU A 97 -4.42 -0.45 34.55
C GLU A 97 -5.19 -0.43 33.22
N LYS A 98 -6.53 -0.53 33.29
CA LYS A 98 -7.37 0.12 32.27
C LYS A 98 -6.79 1.52 32.09
N PRO A 99 -6.30 1.92 30.90
CA PRO A 99 -5.84 3.29 30.74
C PRO A 99 -7.07 4.13 31.08
N SER A 100 -7.02 4.81 32.22
CA SER A 100 -7.97 5.87 32.48
C SER A 100 -7.91 6.76 31.25
N LEU A 101 -9.02 7.34 30.85
CA LEU A 101 -9.06 8.33 29.76
C LEU A 101 -8.24 9.60 30.11
N SER A 102 -7.26 9.50 31.01
CA SER A 102 -6.11 10.38 31.17
C SER A 102 -5.30 10.38 29.89
N TYR A 103 -5.87 11.09 28.90
CA TYR A 103 -5.22 11.85 27.86
C TYR A 103 -3.70 11.72 27.93
N ILE A 104 -3.13 10.73 27.21
CA ILE A 104 -1.73 10.86 26.82
C ILE A 104 -1.71 12.16 26.03
N SER A 105 -1.15 13.21 26.64
CA SER A 105 -1.13 14.53 26.02
C SER A 105 -0.57 14.37 24.62
N THR A 106 -1.28 14.88 23.61
CA THR A 106 -0.87 14.82 22.19
C THR A 106 0.60 15.24 22.03
N ILE A 107 1.02 16.18 22.87
CA ILE A 107 2.39 16.67 22.99
C ILE A 107 3.37 15.54 23.34
N LYS A 108 3.04 14.68 24.31
CA LYS A 108 3.86 13.51 24.69
C LYS A 108 4.00 12.52 23.54
N ILE A 109 2.92 12.26 22.79
CA ILE A 109 2.96 11.41 21.59
C ILE A 109 3.92 12.00 20.55
N VAL A 110 3.82 13.30 20.28
CA VAL A 110 4.71 14.01 19.35
C VAL A 110 6.16 13.91 19.80
N TYR A 111 6.45 14.11 21.08
CA TYR A 111 7.82 13.96 21.61
C TYR A 111 8.35 12.53 21.44
N THR A 112 7.58 11.51 21.80
CA THR A 112 7.98 10.11 21.61
C THR A 112 8.25 9.80 20.13
N LEU A 113 7.45 10.36 19.21
CA LEU A 113 7.65 10.19 17.78
C LEU A 113 8.95 10.82 17.29
N ILE A 114 9.22 12.07 17.71
CA ILE A 114 10.45 12.80 17.36
C ILE A 114 11.68 12.07 17.92
N GLU A 115 11.59 11.58 19.15
CA GLU A 115 12.67 10.82 19.79
C GLU A 115 12.93 9.50 19.06
N ALA A 116 11.89 8.72 18.76
CA ALA A 116 12.02 7.48 18.00
C ALA A 116 12.66 7.71 16.62
N LEU A 117 12.30 8.80 15.94
CA LEU A 117 12.90 9.21 14.67
C LEU A 117 14.39 9.56 14.80
N LYS A 118 14.80 10.23 15.88
CA LYS A 118 16.21 10.58 16.10
C LYS A 118 17.05 9.36 16.46
N THR A 119 16.52 8.49 17.31
CA THR A 119 17.25 7.35 17.88
C THR A 119 17.38 6.20 16.88
N SER A 120 16.34 5.91 16.10
CA SER A 120 16.35 4.75 15.19
C SER A 120 16.79 5.13 13.77
N SER A 121 17.97 4.69 13.35
CA SER A 121 18.40 4.78 11.94
C SER A 121 17.49 3.96 11.02
N ALA A 122 17.10 2.77 11.48
CA ALA A 122 16.20 1.87 10.78
C ALA A 122 14.84 2.49 10.44
N LEU A 123 14.23 3.18 11.41
CA LEU A 123 12.95 3.86 11.21
C LEU A 123 13.07 4.95 10.15
N ARG A 124 14.11 5.77 10.22
CA ARG A 124 14.38 6.83 9.23
C ARG A 124 14.55 6.28 7.82
N PHE A 125 15.35 5.23 7.68
CA PHE A 125 15.57 4.58 6.39
C PHE A 125 14.31 3.92 5.82
N THR A 126 13.49 3.32 6.67
CA THR A 126 12.21 2.72 6.27
C THR A 126 11.24 3.79 5.76
N ILE A 127 11.16 4.93 6.45
CA ILE A 127 10.34 6.07 6.02
C ILE A 127 10.85 6.63 4.69
N LEU A 128 12.16 6.87 4.57
CA LEU A 128 12.77 7.39 3.34
C LEU A 128 12.52 6.47 2.15
N ALA A 129 12.71 5.15 2.33
CA ALA A 129 12.40 4.17 1.30
C ALA A 129 10.92 4.19 0.92
N GLY A 130 10.02 4.32 1.89
CA GLY A 130 8.58 4.47 1.66
C GLY A 130 8.23 5.70 0.83
N VAL A 131 8.86 6.85 1.13
CA VAL A 131 8.67 8.10 0.35
C VAL A 131 9.16 7.93 -1.08
N LEU A 132 10.38 7.41 -1.27
CA LEU A 132 10.97 7.20 -2.61
C LEU A 132 10.13 6.22 -3.45
N TYR A 133 9.61 5.16 -2.83
CA TYR A 133 8.70 4.23 -3.49
C TYR A 133 7.44 4.92 -4.03
N HIS A 134 6.86 5.85 -3.26
CA HIS A 134 5.67 6.60 -3.69
C HIS A 134 5.97 7.61 -4.80
N VAL A 135 7.18 8.19 -4.85
CA VAL A 135 7.60 9.05 -5.97
C VAL A 135 7.59 8.25 -7.29
N VAL A 136 8.06 7.00 -7.27
CA VAL A 136 8.03 6.11 -8.45
C VAL A 136 6.61 5.76 -8.87
N LEU A 137 5.71 5.53 -7.92
CA LEU A 137 4.27 5.33 -8.23
C LEU A 137 3.65 6.58 -8.86
N GLY A 138 3.97 7.78 -8.36
CA GLY A 138 3.51 9.05 -8.93
C GLY A 138 3.89 9.24 -10.41
N GLN A 139 5.08 8.78 -10.79
CA GLN A 139 5.54 8.81 -12.19
C GLN A 139 4.69 7.94 -13.13
N GLN A 140 4.08 6.85 -12.64
CA GLN A 140 3.19 6.01 -13.47
C GLN A 140 1.95 6.78 -13.92
N PHE A 141 1.41 7.64 -13.05
CA PHE A 141 0.28 8.50 -13.39
C PHE A 141 0.64 9.48 -14.52
N LEU A 142 1.82 10.12 -14.44
CA LEU A 142 2.32 11.03 -15.47
C LEU A 142 2.54 10.33 -16.82
N ASN A 143 3.03 9.09 -16.81
CA ASN A 143 3.21 8.31 -18.03
C ASN A 143 1.88 7.97 -18.72
N ASN A 144 0.85 7.61 -17.95
CA ASN A 144 -0.49 7.35 -18.49
C ASN A 144 -1.10 8.63 -19.07
N TYR A 145 -0.98 9.74 -18.35
CA TYR A 145 -1.45 11.05 -18.82
C TYR A 145 -0.74 11.48 -20.12
N GLY A 146 0.60 11.42 -20.17
CA GLY A 146 1.37 11.79 -21.36
C GLY A 146 1.15 10.88 -22.57
N SER A 147 0.77 9.61 -22.36
CA SER A 147 0.40 8.70 -23.46
C SER A 147 -0.94 9.05 -24.10
N GLN A 148 -1.90 9.56 -23.31
CA GLN A 148 -3.21 10.01 -23.79
C GLN A 148 -3.10 11.28 -24.62
N GLU A 149 -2.23 12.24 -24.22
CA GLU A 149 -1.99 13.47 -24.99
C GLU A 149 -1.25 13.22 -26.32
N ARG A 150 -0.43 12.16 -26.39
CA ARG A 150 0.35 11.82 -27.59
C ARG A 150 -0.39 10.93 -28.59
N GLY A 151 -1.67 10.62 -28.35
CA GLY A 151 -2.49 9.79 -29.25
C GLY A 151 -1.99 8.35 -29.44
N LEU A 152 -1.08 7.88 -28.57
CA LEU A 152 -0.54 6.53 -28.65
C LEU A 152 -1.63 5.55 -28.24
N SER A 153 -2.12 4.74 -29.19
CA SER A 153 -3.21 3.80 -28.95
C SER A 153 -2.84 2.82 -27.85
N VAL A 154 -3.58 2.86 -26.74
CA VAL A 154 -3.35 2.04 -25.55
C VAL A 154 -3.98 0.64 -25.70
N GLN A 155 -3.84 0.03 -26.89
CA GLN A 155 -4.52 -1.24 -27.22
C GLN A 155 -3.93 -2.49 -26.55
N LYS A 156 -2.82 -2.37 -25.79
CA LYS A 156 -2.25 -3.49 -24.99
C LYS A 156 -2.68 -3.52 -23.52
N LEU A 157 -3.63 -2.66 -23.11
CA LEU A 157 -4.02 -2.42 -21.71
C LEU A 157 -4.53 -3.62 -20.89
N PRO A 158 -5.35 -4.55 -21.43
CA PRO A 158 -5.96 -5.56 -20.58
C PRO A 158 -4.94 -6.62 -20.12
N ILE A 159 -4.04 -7.05 -21.01
CA ILE A 159 -3.03 -8.08 -20.68
C ILE A 159 -2.00 -7.54 -19.69
N THR A 160 -1.52 -6.31 -19.87
CA THR A 160 -0.58 -5.68 -18.92
C THR A 160 -1.21 -5.41 -17.57
N GLY A 161 -2.51 -5.08 -17.53
CA GLY A 161 -3.30 -4.97 -16.31
C GLY A 161 -3.37 -6.29 -15.54
N TRP A 162 -3.73 -7.39 -16.21
CA TRP A 162 -3.77 -8.72 -15.59
C TRP A 162 -2.40 -9.19 -15.09
N ILE A 163 -1.34 -8.96 -15.86
CA ILE A 163 0.03 -9.23 -15.42
C ILE A 163 0.35 -8.43 -14.14
N GLY A 164 0.00 -7.13 -14.11
CA GLY A 164 0.23 -6.28 -12.94
C GLY A 164 -0.54 -6.75 -11.70
N VAL A 165 -1.80 -7.19 -11.86
CA VAL A 165 -2.60 -7.74 -10.76
C VAL A 165 -1.99 -9.05 -10.25
N VAL A 166 -1.78 -10.03 -11.14
CA VAL A 166 -1.30 -11.37 -10.75
C VAL A 166 0.12 -11.31 -10.19
N ALA A 167 1.04 -10.62 -10.88
CA ALA A 167 2.41 -10.46 -10.42
C ALA A 167 2.47 -9.60 -9.15
N GLY A 168 1.62 -8.58 -9.04
CA GLY A 168 1.49 -7.76 -7.84
C GLY A 168 1.05 -8.57 -6.62
N MET A 169 0.02 -9.42 -6.78
CA MET A 169 -0.46 -10.31 -5.72
C MET A 169 0.63 -11.32 -5.30
N ALA A 170 1.23 -12.02 -6.27
CA ALA A 170 2.28 -12.99 -6.03
C ALA A 170 3.49 -12.36 -5.33
N GLY A 171 3.91 -11.17 -5.78
CA GLY A 171 5.03 -10.43 -5.20
C GLY A 171 4.79 -10.01 -3.75
N LYS A 172 3.56 -9.62 -3.38
CA LYS A 172 3.22 -9.23 -1.99
C LYS A 172 3.25 -10.42 -1.03
N ILE A 173 2.70 -11.57 -1.44
CA ILE A 173 2.76 -12.79 -0.64
C ILE A 173 4.19 -13.31 -0.55
N PHE A 174 4.86 -13.45 -1.70
CA PHE A 174 6.23 -13.95 -1.76
C PHE A 174 7.18 -13.06 -0.96
N GLY A 175 7.09 -11.73 -1.11
CA GLY A 175 7.87 -10.77 -0.33
C GLY A 175 7.59 -10.86 1.17
N GLY A 176 6.34 -11.09 1.57
CA GLY A 176 5.99 -11.32 2.98
C GLY A 176 6.62 -12.58 3.56
N VAL A 177 6.52 -13.71 2.85
CA VAL A 177 7.12 -15.00 3.27
C VAL A 177 8.65 -14.92 3.32
N VAL A 178 9.26 -14.33 2.29
CA VAL A 178 10.71 -14.14 2.24
C VAL A 178 11.18 -13.19 3.34
N SER A 179 10.41 -12.14 3.64
CA SER A 179 10.71 -11.23 4.76
C SER A 179 10.69 -11.96 6.09
N ASP A 180 9.67 -12.79 6.35
CA ASP A 180 9.58 -13.59 7.57
C ASP A 180 10.76 -14.57 7.69
N TRP A 181 11.07 -15.28 6.61
CA TRP A 181 12.21 -16.20 6.53
C TRP A 181 13.54 -15.48 6.76
N TRP A 182 13.70 -14.29 6.18
CA TRP A 182 14.91 -13.48 6.29
C TRP A 182 15.13 -12.96 7.71
N GLN A 183 14.05 -12.48 8.36
CA GLN A 183 14.10 -12.05 9.76
C GLN A 183 14.43 -13.21 10.71
N GLU A 184 13.94 -14.42 10.42
CA GLU A 184 14.24 -15.59 11.25
C GLU A 184 15.69 -16.09 11.10
N LYS A 185 16.29 -15.98 9.90
CA LYS A 185 17.62 -16.57 9.62
C LYS A 185 18.81 -15.62 9.62
N LEU A 186 18.67 -14.38 9.17
CA LEU A 186 19.83 -13.61 8.73
C LEU A 186 20.13 -12.38 9.60
N ILE A 187 19.15 -11.64 10.14
CA ILE A 187 19.44 -10.28 10.65
C ILE A 187 18.53 -9.80 11.80
N LYS A 188 19.16 -9.37 12.91
CA LYS A 188 18.58 -8.57 14.03
C LYS A 188 18.58 -7.04 13.78
N GLU A 189 19.22 -6.56 12.72
CA GLU A 189 19.44 -5.13 12.43
C GLU A 189 18.76 -4.61 11.15
N ALA A 190 17.84 -3.67 11.30
CA ALA A 190 16.99 -3.16 10.22
C ALA A 190 17.69 -2.28 9.14
N ASN A 191 19.01 -2.09 9.21
CA ASN A 191 19.77 -1.33 8.20
C ASN A 191 19.90 -2.09 6.84
N VAL A 192 19.77 -3.41 6.84
CA VAL A 192 19.98 -4.22 5.62
C VAL A 192 18.71 -4.31 4.75
N SER A 193 17.52 -4.24 5.34
CA SER A 193 16.25 -4.15 4.59
C SER A 193 16.17 -2.89 3.72
N PHE A 194 16.78 -1.78 4.18
CA PHE A 194 16.92 -0.55 3.41
C PHE A 194 17.86 -0.71 2.21
N LEU A 195 19.03 -1.34 2.40
CA LEU A 195 19.99 -1.57 1.32
C LEU A 195 19.39 -2.42 0.19
N VAL A 196 18.59 -3.44 0.52
CA VAL A 196 17.90 -4.25 -0.49
C VAL A 196 16.84 -3.43 -1.24
N SER A 197 16.05 -2.63 -0.53
CA SER A 197 15.05 -1.74 -1.15
C SER A 197 15.69 -0.68 -2.07
N PHE A 198 16.85 -0.15 -1.66
CA PHE A 198 17.63 0.82 -2.42
C PHE A 198 18.25 0.22 -3.70
N ASN A 199 18.70 -1.03 -3.64
CA ASN A 199 19.20 -1.75 -4.82
C ASN A 199 18.06 -2.06 -5.81
N TYR A 200 16.89 -2.47 -5.33
CA TYR A 200 15.71 -2.66 -6.19
C TYR A 200 15.27 -1.35 -6.88
N PHE A 201 15.29 -0.24 -6.16
CA PHE A 201 14.99 1.09 -6.69
C PHE A 201 15.97 1.50 -7.81
N SER A 202 17.27 1.27 -7.60
CA SER A 202 18.33 1.58 -8.56
C SER A 202 18.22 0.75 -9.86
N ILE A 203 17.93 -0.54 -9.74
CA ILE A 203 17.73 -1.44 -10.91
C ILE A 203 16.49 -1.02 -11.71
N PHE A 204 15.41 -0.64 -11.03
CA PHE A 204 14.18 -0.19 -11.68
C PHE A 204 14.38 1.11 -12.47
N ILE A 205 15.10 2.08 -11.89
CA ILE A 205 15.46 3.32 -12.59
C ILE A 205 16.32 3.03 -13.81
N TYR A 206 17.35 2.17 -13.68
CA TYR A 206 18.22 1.81 -14.80
C TYR A 206 17.44 1.18 -15.96
N TYR A 207 16.60 0.18 -15.68
CA TYR A 207 15.78 -0.48 -16.69
C TYR A 207 14.79 0.49 -17.36
N ARG A 208 14.31 1.49 -16.63
CA ARG A 208 13.37 2.48 -17.15
C ARG A 208 14.04 3.56 -17.99
N LEU A 209 15.24 4.00 -17.61
CA LEU A 209 16.06 4.92 -18.40
C LEU A 209 16.42 4.30 -19.75
N GLN A 210 16.81 3.02 -19.78
CA GLN A 210 17.06 2.30 -21.04
C GLN A 210 15.82 2.25 -21.94
N ASN A 211 14.65 1.92 -21.38
CA ASN A 211 13.40 1.86 -22.17
C ASN A 211 12.98 3.23 -22.71
N GLN A 212 13.20 4.33 -21.96
CA GLN A 212 12.95 5.68 -22.48
C GLN A 212 13.92 6.01 -23.62
N ILE A 213 15.22 5.75 -23.46
CA ILE A 213 16.23 6.01 -24.50
C ILE A 213 15.90 5.25 -25.79
N GLN A 214 15.49 3.98 -25.70
CA GLN A 214 15.07 3.19 -26.86
C GLN A 214 13.80 3.72 -27.55
N SER A 215 12.85 4.25 -26.78
CA SER A 215 11.65 4.91 -27.30
C SER A 215 11.99 6.18 -28.10
N TYR A 216 12.99 6.94 -27.67
CA TYR A 216 13.45 8.13 -28.39
C TYR A 216 14.31 7.81 -29.62
N SER A 217 15.08 6.70 -29.60
CA SER A 217 15.88 6.29 -30.76
C SER A 217 15.09 5.60 -31.88
N GLY A 218 13.85 5.15 -31.62
CA GLY A 218 12.96 4.60 -32.64
C GLY A 218 12.12 5.66 -33.38
N LEU A 219 12.30 6.94 -33.05
CA LEU A 219 11.64 8.11 -33.67
C LEU A 219 12.60 8.92 -34.57
N VAL A 220 13.80 8.40 -34.83
CA VAL A 220 14.78 8.91 -35.82
C VAL A 220 15.00 7.81 -36.85
#